data_AF-A0A0D7AY68-F1
#
_entry.id   AF-A0A0D7AY68-F1
#
_cell.length_a   1.000
_cell.length_b   1.000
_cell.length_c   1.000
_cell.angle_alpha   90.00
_cell.angle_beta   90.00
_cell.angle_gamma   90.00
#
_symmetry.space_group_name_H-M   'P 1'
#
loop_
_entity.id
_entity.type
_entity.pdbx_description
1 polymer ?
#
loop_
_entity_poly.entity_id
_entity_poly.type
_entity_poly.pdbx_seq_one_letter_code
_entity_poly.pdbx_strand_id
1 'polypeptide(L)'
;MFYSVRLTEHKDRLIGPCNFCGKITSYECNRCKNAFYCKTEHYNADLIKHEMVGTCHLSPDFDPNCVLARNFVPLSPAFRIPDVLIHTGLHIPLDQDSGYIRTRVAYNTNWRINFPMPIFDQIFPDGECPESVTFTHHEGKRLHYPVELLFSKMAMLERKPECINKAIRAFEDGTSGVRIWYGPILILRFSDDRMRFYLHAEDEDVRAPYAYIMKNCYKSL
;
A
#
# COMPACT_ATOMS: atom_id res chain seq x y z
N MET A 1 7.83 12.03 -6.17
CA MET A 1 8.98 12.01 -7.10
C MET A 1 8.62 11.02 -8.20
N PHE A 2 8.22 11.51 -9.37
CA PHE A 2 7.82 10.66 -10.50
C PHE A 2 9.04 9.88 -10.99
N TYR A 3 8.99 8.55 -10.96
CA TYR A 3 10.04 7.74 -11.57
C TYR A 3 9.92 7.89 -13.09
N SER A 4 10.73 8.76 -13.69
CA SER A 4 10.81 8.89 -15.14
C SER A 4 11.46 7.64 -15.72
N VAL A 5 10.69 6.81 -16.41
CA VAL A 5 11.26 5.78 -17.30
C VAL A 5 11.89 6.52 -18.47
N ARG A 6 13.21 6.38 -18.63
CA ARG A 6 13.94 6.95 -19.76
C ARG A 6 13.97 5.92 -20.89
N LEU A 7 13.73 6.35 -22.12
CA LEU A 7 14.07 5.58 -23.32
C LEU A 7 15.57 5.74 -23.56
N THR A 8 16.26 4.66 -23.93
CA THR A 8 17.70 4.72 -24.26
C THR A 8 17.86 4.39 -25.73
N GLU A 9 18.62 5.20 -26.45
CA GLU A 9 19.01 4.95 -27.83
C GLU A 9 20.28 4.10 -27.84
N HIS A 10 20.25 2.91 -28.44
CA HIS A 10 21.43 2.08 -28.65
C HIS A 10 21.63 1.84 -30.14
N LYS A 11 22.85 2.11 -30.63
CA LYS A 11 23.19 2.10 -32.07
C LYS A 11 23.28 0.71 -32.72
N ASP A 12 23.34 -0.36 -31.91
CA ASP A 12 23.62 -1.73 -32.39
C ASP A 12 22.57 -2.78 -31.96
N ARG A 13 21.31 -2.40 -31.70
CA ARG A 13 20.25 -3.35 -31.29
C ARG A 13 18.94 -3.22 -32.09
N LEU A 14 18.17 -4.31 -32.03
CA LEU A 14 16.89 -4.60 -32.69
C LEU A 14 15.98 -3.37 -32.87
N ILE A 15 15.47 -3.19 -34.09
CA ILE A 15 14.46 -2.18 -34.41
C ILE A 15 13.07 -2.83 -34.38
N GLY A 16 12.11 -2.17 -33.74
CA GLY A 16 10.74 -2.68 -33.60
C GLY A 16 9.69 -1.61 -33.89
N PRO A 17 8.44 -2.02 -34.20
CA PRO A 17 7.35 -1.07 -34.37
C PRO A 17 6.94 -0.49 -33.02
N CYS A 18 6.69 0.82 -32.98
CA CYS A 18 6.16 1.47 -31.79
C CYS A 18 4.79 0.89 -31.42
N ASN A 19 4.61 0.43 -30.18
CA ASN A 19 3.36 -0.18 -29.73
C ASN A 19 2.15 0.77 -29.78
N PHE A 20 2.40 2.08 -29.75
CA PHE A 20 1.36 3.10 -29.80
C PHE A 20 1.00 3.55 -31.22
N CYS A 21 2.00 3.82 -32.07
CA CYS A 21 1.79 4.44 -33.39
C CYS A 21 2.29 3.63 -34.59
N GLY A 22 2.90 2.46 -34.36
CA GLY A 22 3.41 1.55 -35.39
C GLY A 22 4.71 1.99 -36.08
N LYS A 23 5.22 3.20 -35.84
CA LYS A 23 6.48 3.68 -36.45
C LYS A 23 7.67 2.87 -35.97
N ILE A 24 8.55 2.48 -36.89
CA ILE A 24 9.80 1.78 -36.56
C ILE A 24 10.70 2.66 -35.69
N THR A 25 11.24 2.08 -34.63
CA THR A 25 12.10 2.78 -33.69
C THR A 25 13.10 1.82 -33.05
N SER A 26 14.25 2.39 -32.63
CA SER A 26 15.27 1.72 -31.82
C SER A 26 15.10 1.99 -30.32
N TYR A 27 14.16 2.86 -29.93
CA TYR A 27 13.90 3.19 -28.53
C TYR A 27 13.06 2.09 -27.88
N GLU A 28 13.67 1.36 -26.95
CA GLU A 28 13.03 0.27 -26.21
C GLU A 28 12.83 0.61 -24.73
N CYS A 29 11.89 -0.11 -24.10
CA CYS A 29 11.68 -0.05 -22.66
C CYS A 29 12.89 -0.64 -21.93
N ASN A 30 13.59 0.18 -21.13
CA ASN A 30 14.75 -0.25 -20.35
C ASN A 30 14.49 -1.38 -19.33
N ARG A 31 13.23 -1.62 -18.95
CA ARG A 31 12.87 -2.69 -18.01
C ARG A 31 12.82 -4.05 -18.70
N CYS A 32 12.13 -4.13 -19.84
CA CYS A 32 11.89 -5.41 -20.51
C CYS A 32 12.65 -5.65 -21.80
N LYS A 33 13.18 -4.59 -22.43
CA LYS A 33 13.90 -4.65 -23.72
C LYS A 33 13.10 -5.39 -24.82
N ASN A 34 11.78 -5.36 -24.72
CA ASN A 34 10.86 -6.10 -25.60
C ASN A 34 9.64 -5.27 -26.02
N ALA A 35 9.66 -3.97 -25.74
CA ALA A 35 8.60 -3.04 -26.13
C ALA A 35 9.24 -1.76 -26.66
N PHE A 36 8.73 -1.26 -27.78
CA PHE A 36 9.32 -0.16 -28.53
C PHE A 36 8.41 1.07 -28.53
N TYR A 37 9.00 2.25 -28.32
CA TYR A 37 8.27 3.52 -28.30
C TYR A 37 9.09 4.63 -28.94
N CYS A 38 8.60 5.23 -30.01
CA CYS A 38 9.36 6.25 -30.72
C CYS A 38 9.54 7.55 -29.92
N LYS A 39 8.76 7.74 -28.85
CA LYS A 39 8.82 8.88 -27.92
C LYS A 39 8.28 8.51 -26.54
N THR A 40 8.69 9.25 -25.51
CA THR A 40 8.26 9.03 -24.12
C THR A 40 6.75 9.26 -23.92
N GLU A 41 6.14 10.17 -24.68
CA GLU A 41 4.69 10.41 -24.58
C GLU A 41 3.88 9.19 -25.02
N HIS A 42 4.34 8.47 -26.03
CA HIS A 42 3.70 7.23 -26.50
C HIS A 42 3.84 6.10 -25.48
N TYR A 43 4.98 6.03 -24.80
CA TYR A 43 5.16 5.12 -23.67
C TYR A 43 4.20 5.44 -22.54
N ASN A 44 4.11 6.71 -22.12
CA ASN A 44 3.23 7.12 -21.03
C ASN A 44 1.74 6.90 -21.35
N ALA A 45 1.33 7.13 -22.61
CA ALA A 45 -0.04 6.90 -23.06
C ALA A 45 -0.40 5.41 -23.12
N ASP A 46 0.58 4.55 -23.42
CA ASP A 46 0.42 3.10 -23.45
C ASP A 46 0.77 2.42 -22.11
N LEU A 47 1.21 3.19 -21.10
CA LEU A 47 1.80 2.67 -19.87
C LEU A 47 0.90 1.66 -19.17
N ILE A 48 -0.38 2.01 -19.00
CA ILE A 48 -1.37 1.15 -18.34
C ILE A 48 -1.53 -0.16 -19.11
N LYS A 49 -1.60 -0.11 -20.45
CA LYS A 49 -1.74 -1.32 -21.28
C LYS A 49 -0.47 -2.15 -21.29
N HIS A 50 0.69 -1.51 -21.41
CA HIS A 50 2.00 -2.14 -21.37
C HIS A 50 2.25 -2.88 -20.04
N GLU A 51 1.79 -2.30 -18.94
CA GLU A 51 1.83 -2.93 -17.60
C GLU A 51 0.78 -4.04 -17.44
N MET A 52 -0.44 -3.85 -17.96
CA MET A 52 -1.55 -4.82 -17.85
C MET A 52 -1.35 -6.09 -18.69
N VAL A 53 -0.80 -6.00 -19.90
CA VAL A 53 -0.61 -7.15 -20.80
C VAL A 53 0.59 -8.01 -20.37
N GLY A 54 1.33 -7.62 -19.32
CA GLY A 54 2.41 -8.42 -18.76
C GLY A 54 3.66 -8.49 -19.64
N THR A 55 3.80 -7.62 -20.64
CA THR A 55 4.98 -7.60 -21.54
C THR A 55 6.18 -6.87 -20.95
N CYS A 56 6.00 -6.19 -19.81
CA CYS A 56 7.06 -5.50 -19.07
C CYS A 56 7.60 -6.37 -17.91
N HIS A 57 8.46 -7.36 -18.20
CA HIS A 57 9.20 -8.13 -17.19
C HIS A 57 10.70 -7.89 -17.35
N LEU A 58 11.47 -7.99 -16.25
CA LEU A 58 12.93 -7.84 -16.26
C LEU A 58 13.54 -8.74 -17.34
N SER A 59 14.34 -8.14 -18.23
CA SER A 59 15.07 -8.87 -19.26
C SER A 59 15.96 -9.96 -18.63
N PRO A 60 16.06 -11.16 -19.24
CA PRO A 60 16.95 -12.23 -18.78
C PRO A 60 18.45 -11.86 -18.88
N ASP A 61 18.81 -10.76 -19.55
CA ASP A 61 20.18 -10.24 -19.65
C ASP A 61 20.63 -9.40 -18.43
N PHE A 62 19.92 -9.47 -17.29
CA PHE A 62 20.31 -8.71 -16.10
C PHE A 62 21.52 -9.39 -15.43
N ASP A 63 22.69 -8.77 -15.56
CA ASP A 63 23.94 -9.21 -14.91
C ASP A 63 23.75 -9.25 -13.38
N PRO A 64 23.85 -10.42 -12.75
CA PRO A 64 23.60 -10.60 -11.31
C PRO A 64 24.66 -9.96 -10.40
N ASN A 65 25.73 -9.36 -10.94
CA ASN A 65 26.80 -8.74 -10.15
C ASN A 65 26.64 -7.23 -9.91
N CYS A 66 25.72 -6.56 -10.60
CA CYS A 66 25.48 -5.13 -10.37
C CYS A 66 24.27 -4.95 -9.44
N VAL A 67 24.50 -4.32 -8.28
CA VAL A 67 23.52 -3.96 -7.22
C VAL A 67 23.43 -4.96 -6.05
N LEU A 68 24.58 -5.32 -5.49
CA LEU A 68 24.72 -5.34 -4.04
C LEU A 68 24.91 -3.90 -3.53
N ALA A 69 23.81 -3.21 -3.22
CA ALA A 69 23.72 -2.08 -2.27
C ALA A 69 22.32 -1.44 -2.40
N ARG A 70 21.37 -1.57 -1.46
CA ARG A 70 21.52 -1.71 -0.01
C ARG A 70 20.43 -2.64 0.54
N ASN A 71 20.92 -3.72 1.16
CA ASN A 71 20.31 -4.47 2.25
C ASN A 71 19.19 -5.47 1.93
N PHE A 72 19.38 -6.33 0.93
CA PHE A 72 18.78 -7.66 0.97
C PHE A 72 19.88 -8.71 0.77
N VAL A 73 20.06 -9.56 1.78
CA VAL A 73 20.96 -10.72 1.75
C VAL A 73 20.32 -11.76 0.81
N PRO A 74 21.06 -12.34 -0.15
CA PRO A 74 20.48 -13.30 -1.09
C PRO A 74 20.30 -14.65 -0.40
N LEU A 75 19.05 -15.09 -0.27
CA LEU A 75 18.75 -16.48 0.08
C LEU A 75 18.88 -17.33 -1.20
N SER A 76 19.52 -18.49 -1.03
CA SER A 76 19.76 -19.57 -2.00
C SER A 76 18.57 -19.85 -2.95
N PRO A 77 18.75 -20.48 -4.15
CA PRO A 77 17.71 -20.65 -5.19
C PRO A 77 16.44 -21.43 -4.78
N ALA A 78 16.36 -21.88 -3.54
CA ALA A 78 15.18 -22.49 -2.93
C ALA A 78 14.20 -21.47 -2.31
N PHE A 79 14.54 -20.19 -2.22
CA PHE A 79 13.67 -19.18 -1.59
C PHE A 79 12.67 -18.61 -2.60
N ARG A 80 11.51 -19.27 -2.75
CA ARG A 80 10.35 -18.61 -3.34
C ARG A 80 9.96 -17.48 -2.41
N ILE A 81 9.98 -16.23 -2.89
CA ILE A 81 9.27 -15.14 -2.20
C ILE A 81 7.80 -15.59 -2.18
N PRO A 82 7.17 -15.73 -1.02
CA PRO A 82 5.78 -16.14 -0.98
C PRO A 82 4.93 -15.12 -1.73
N ASP A 83 3.95 -15.60 -2.51
CA ASP A 83 2.95 -14.76 -3.19
C ASP A 83 2.16 -13.87 -2.21
N VAL A 84 2.26 -14.20 -0.92
CA VAL A 84 1.64 -13.49 0.19
C VAL A 84 2.65 -13.25 1.32
N LEU A 85 2.86 -11.99 1.69
CA LEU A 85 3.54 -11.63 2.94
C LEU A 85 2.51 -11.52 4.06
N ILE A 86 2.89 -11.85 5.29
CA ILE A 86 1.99 -11.72 6.46
C ILE A 86 2.68 -10.85 7.50
N HIS A 87 2.07 -9.70 7.79
CA HIS A 87 2.45 -8.85 8.93
C HIS A 87 1.32 -8.75 9.94
N THR A 88 1.62 -8.16 11.08
CA THR A 88 0.64 -7.93 12.14
C THR A 88 0.13 -6.50 12.04
N GLY A 89 -1.18 -6.30 11.99
CA GLY A 89 -1.83 -5.00 12.16
C GLY A 89 -2.53 -4.90 13.51
N LEU A 90 -2.87 -3.68 13.95
CA LEU A 90 -3.74 -3.46 15.10
C LEU A 90 -5.17 -3.25 14.60
N HIS A 91 -6.06 -4.19 14.92
CA HIS A 91 -7.45 -4.17 14.50
C HIS A 91 -8.34 -3.79 15.69
N ILE A 92 -9.25 -2.84 15.50
CA ILE A 92 -10.32 -2.52 16.46
C ILE A 92 -11.63 -3.05 15.85
N PRO A 93 -12.06 -4.26 16.24
CA PRO A 93 -13.28 -4.86 15.73
C PRO A 93 -14.52 -4.08 16.16
N LEU A 94 -15.64 -4.32 15.47
CA LEU A 94 -16.94 -3.76 15.86
C LEU A 94 -17.45 -4.32 17.19
N ASP A 95 -17.25 -5.61 17.39
CA ASP A 95 -17.84 -6.41 18.48
C ASP A 95 -17.00 -6.43 19.75
N GLN A 96 -15.76 -5.93 19.69
CA GLN A 96 -14.83 -5.85 20.81
C GLN A 96 -15.25 -4.80 21.84
N ASP A 97 -15.27 -5.16 23.12
CA ASP A 97 -15.73 -4.24 24.17
C ASP A 97 -14.69 -3.16 24.55
N SER A 98 -13.40 -3.43 24.36
CA SER A 98 -12.35 -2.42 24.55
C SER A 98 -11.04 -2.79 23.84
N GLY A 99 -10.26 -1.74 23.51
CA GLY A 99 -8.91 -1.86 22.96
C GLY A 99 -8.86 -2.31 21.50
N TYR A 100 -7.67 -2.79 21.10
CA TYR A 100 -7.40 -3.39 19.80
C TYR A 100 -6.86 -4.81 19.98
N ILE A 101 -6.95 -5.61 18.92
CA ILE A 101 -6.33 -6.93 18.82
C ILE A 101 -5.27 -6.93 17.73
N ARG A 102 -4.27 -7.78 17.88
CA ARG A 102 -3.28 -8.02 16.82
C ARG A 102 -3.87 -8.99 15.80
N THR A 103 -4.01 -8.55 14.55
CA THR A 103 -4.52 -9.39 13.47
C THR A 103 -3.44 -9.66 12.43
N ARG A 104 -3.47 -10.85 11.82
CA ARG A 104 -2.58 -11.18 10.71
C ARG A 104 -3.16 -10.58 9.44
N VAL A 105 -2.38 -9.74 8.79
CA VAL A 105 -2.75 -9.08 7.55
C VAL A 105 -1.91 -9.70 6.45
N ALA A 106 -2.59 -10.32 5.49
CA ALA A 106 -1.99 -10.85 4.30
C ALA A 106 -1.81 -9.72 3.28
N TYR A 107 -0.67 -9.71 2.60
CA TYR A 107 -0.35 -8.74 1.55
C TYR A 107 -0.02 -9.47 0.28
N ASN A 108 -0.63 -9.04 -0.82
CA ASN A 108 -0.30 -9.60 -2.11
C ASN A 108 1.05 -9.04 -2.58
N THR A 109 2.04 -9.92 -2.79
CA THR A 109 3.39 -9.55 -3.23
C THR A 109 3.50 -9.42 -4.74
N ASN A 110 2.48 -9.84 -5.49
CA ASN A 110 2.41 -9.75 -6.95
C ASN A 110 2.08 -8.34 -7.47
N TRP A 111 2.08 -7.33 -6.60
CA TRP A 111 1.76 -5.95 -6.95
C TRP A 111 3.03 -5.23 -7.42
N ARG A 112 3.21 -5.22 -8.74
CA ARG A 112 4.37 -4.68 -9.48
C ARG A 112 4.52 -3.15 -9.41
N ILE A 113 3.92 -2.49 -8.41
CA ILE A 113 4.02 -1.05 -8.14
C ILE A 113 4.26 -0.84 -6.64
N ASN A 114 5.45 -1.22 -6.16
CA ASN A 114 6.15 -0.72 -4.95
C ASN A 114 5.43 -0.67 -3.59
N PHE A 115 4.20 -1.15 -3.44
CA PHE A 115 3.47 -1.07 -2.18
C PHE A 115 2.68 -2.36 -1.95
N PRO A 116 2.98 -3.13 -0.89
CA PRO A 116 2.15 -4.29 -0.54
C PRO A 116 0.72 -3.82 -0.27
N MET A 117 -0.27 -4.43 -0.89
CA MET A 117 -1.68 -4.12 -0.62
C MET A 117 -2.24 -5.14 0.36
N PRO A 118 -2.84 -4.72 1.50
CA PRO A 118 -3.53 -5.63 2.40
C PRO A 118 -4.70 -6.33 1.70
N ILE A 119 -4.93 -7.59 2.02
CA ILE A 119 -6.16 -8.30 1.66
C ILE A 119 -7.23 -7.93 2.68
N PHE A 120 -8.27 -7.22 2.24
CA PHE A 120 -9.25 -6.58 3.12
C PHE A 120 -10.42 -7.47 3.51
N ASP A 121 -10.72 -8.52 2.75
CA ASP A 121 -11.93 -9.35 2.88
C ASP A 121 -12.17 -9.92 4.29
N GLN A 122 -11.10 -10.08 5.08
CA GLN A 122 -11.17 -10.61 6.44
C GLN A 122 -11.52 -9.56 7.50
N ILE A 123 -11.37 -8.28 7.17
CA ILE A 123 -11.46 -7.16 8.11
C ILE A 123 -12.59 -6.21 7.72
N PHE A 124 -12.76 -5.97 6.41
CA PHE A 124 -13.81 -5.14 5.83
C PHE A 124 -14.74 -6.07 5.03
N PRO A 125 -15.95 -6.38 5.55
CA PRO A 125 -16.89 -7.25 4.87
C PRO A 125 -17.40 -6.63 3.56
N ASP A 126 -18.07 -7.43 2.74
CA ASP A 126 -18.77 -7.02 1.52
C ASP A 126 -17.88 -6.46 0.39
N GLY A 127 -16.58 -6.75 0.43
CA GLY A 127 -15.63 -6.30 -0.58
C GLY A 127 -15.43 -4.78 -0.59
N GLU A 128 -15.70 -4.12 0.53
CA GLU A 128 -15.47 -2.69 0.68
C GLU A 128 -13.97 -2.38 0.57
N CYS A 129 -13.62 -1.41 -0.28
CA CYS A 129 -12.28 -0.81 -0.26
C CYS A 129 -12.22 0.22 0.88
N PRO A 130 -11.41 -0.01 1.94
CA PRO A 130 -11.32 0.94 3.05
C PRO A 130 -10.71 2.27 2.62
N GLU A 131 -11.12 3.34 3.28
CA GLU A 131 -10.46 4.64 3.18
C GLU A 131 -9.20 4.64 4.06
N SER A 132 -8.15 5.32 3.59
CA SER A 132 -6.83 5.34 4.23
C SER A 132 -6.44 6.76 4.64
N VAL A 133 -5.83 6.88 5.82
CA VAL A 133 -5.15 8.09 6.28
C VAL A 133 -3.76 7.73 6.80
N THR A 134 -2.72 8.34 6.22
CA THR A 134 -1.34 8.11 6.64
C THR A 134 -0.82 9.21 7.57
N PHE A 135 -0.24 8.79 8.69
CA PHE A 135 0.39 9.63 9.69
C PHE A 135 1.90 9.56 9.55
N THR A 136 2.52 10.72 9.33
CA THR A 136 3.98 10.87 9.31
C THR A 136 4.49 11.66 10.52
N HIS A 137 3.57 12.24 11.30
CA HIS A 137 3.85 13.09 12.46
C HIS A 137 2.84 12.83 13.57
N HIS A 138 3.28 13.01 14.82
CA HIS A 138 2.44 13.00 16.02
C HIS A 138 3.00 14.01 17.03
N GLU A 139 2.13 14.82 17.61
CA GLU A 139 2.50 15.86 18.60
C GLU A 139 3.68 16.76 18.14
N GLY A 140 3.67 17.14 16.86
CA GLY A 140 4.71 18.01 16.27
C GLY A 140 6.04 17.31 15.98
N LYS A 141 6.19 16.02 16.32
CA LYS A 141 7.38 15.21 16.01
C LYS A 141 7.14 14.32 14.81
N ARG A 142 8.17 14.15 13.98
CA ARG A 142 8.14 13.19 12.87
C ARG A 142 8.21 11.77 13.42
N LEU A 143 7.32 10.90 12.94
CA LEU A 143 7.34 9.48 13.27
C LEU A 143 8.52 8.81 12.58
N HIS A 144 9.22 7.92 13.28
CA HIS A 144 10.29 7.13 12.69
C HIS A 144 9.74 6.16 11.63
N TYR A 145 8.58 5.58 11.95
CA TYR A 145 7.80 4.72 11.06
C TYR A 145 6.44 5.39 10.83
N PRO A 146 6.09 5.77 9.59
CA PRO A 146 4.75 6.22 9.29
C PRO A 146 3.71 5.14 9.60
N VAL A 147 2.53 5.57 10.00
CA VAL A 147 1.42 4.68 10.38
C VAL A 147 0.25 4.96 9.44
N GLU A 148 -0.42 3.92 9.00
CA GLU A 148 -1.62 4.01 8.18
C GLU A 148 -2.84 3.57 8.98
N LEU A 149 -3.89 4.37 8.93
CA LEU A 149 -5.21 4.07 9.45
C LEU A 149 -6.15 3.74 8.29
N LEU A 150 -6.76 2.57 8.35
CA LEU A 150 -7.74 2.09 7.38
C LEU A 150 -9.09 1.95 8.08
N PHE A 151 -10.15 2.45 7.44
CA PHE A 151 -11.51 2.41 7.99
C PHE A 151 -12.59 2.32 6.91
N SER A 152 -13.77 1.84 7.29
CA SER A 152 -14.94 1.78 6.41
C SER A 152 -15.55 3.17 6.23
N LYS A 153 -15.44 3.74 5.03
CA LYS A 153 -16.09 5.02 4.70
C LYS A 153 -17.60 4.85 4.63
N MET A 154 -18.06 3.71 4.11
CA MET A 154 -19.48 3.45 3.96
C MET A 154 -20.17 3.35 5.32
N ALA A 155 -19.60 2.61 6.28
CA ALA A 155 -20.16 2.53 7.63
C ALA A 155 -20.26 3.91 8.30
N MET A 156 -19.24 4.77 8.10
CA MET A 156 -19.24 6.15 8.62
C MET A 156 -20.32 7.03 8.00
N LEU A 157 -20.62 6.86 6.70
CA LEU A 157 -21.65 7.62 5.99
C LEU A 157 -23.07 7.11 6.33
N GLU A 158 -23.27 5.80 6.37
CA GLU A 158 -24.59 5.19 6.59
C GLU A 158 -25.06 5.30 8.04
N ARG A 159 -24.13 5.35 9.01
CA ARG A 159 -24.41 5.50 10.45
C ARG A 159 -25.40 4.47 11.00
N LYS A 160 -25.30 3.25 10.48
CA LYS A 160 -26.09 2.10 10.94
C LYS A 160 -25.72 1.71 12.37
N PRO A 161 -26.68 1.59 13.31
CA PRO A 161 -26.39 1.23 14.70
C PRO A 161 -25.62 -0.08 14.88
N GLU A 162 -25.85 -1.05 14.01
CA GLU A 162 -25.15 -2.34 13.97
C GLU A 162 -23.67 -2.22 13.60
N CYS A 163 -23.27 -1.11 12.98
CA CYS A 163 -21.88 -0.82 12.63
C CYS A 163 -21.18 0.02 13.69
N ILE A 164 -21.76 0.26 14.88
CA ILE A 164 -21.08 1.02 15.94
C ILE A 164 -19.89 0.22 16.48
N ASN A 165 -18.72 0.83 16.45
CA ASN A 165 -17.51 0.27 17.05
C ASN A 165 -17.58 0.36 18.58
N LYS A 166 -17.84 -0.78 19.24
CA LYS A 166 -18.05 -0.83 20.70
C LYS A 166 -16.81 -0.41 21.48
N ALA A 167 -15.62 -0.78 21.03
CA ALA A 167 -14.37 -0.46 21.71
C ALA A 167 -14.11 1.05 21.77
N ILE A 168 -14.39 1.77 20.67
CA ILE A 168 -14.32 3.24 20.66
C ILE A 168 -15.43 3.86 21.50
N ARG A 169 -16.65 3.28 21.46
CA ARG A 169 -17.78 3.76 22.25
C ARG A 169 -17.56 3.64 23.75
N ALA A 170 -16.92 2.56 24.20
CA ALA A 170 -16.60 2.31 25.59
C ALA A 170 -15.53 3.28 26.14
N PHE A 171 -14.92 4.10 25.29
CA PHE A 171 -13.93 5.08 25.73
C PHE A 171 -14.60 6.27 26.42
N GLU A 172 -14.59 6.25 27.74
CA GLU A 172 -15.12 7.31 28.59
C GLU A 172 -14.00 8.28 29.00
N ASP A 173 -13.93 9.41 28.30
CA ASP A 173 -12.88 10.43 28.54
C ASP A 173 -13.36 11.51 29.53
N GLY A 174 -14.09 11.09 30.59
CA GLY A 174 -14.54 11.86 31.77
C GLY A 174 -15.33 13.16 31.56
N THR A 175 -15.38 13.71 30.34
CA THR A 175 -15.61 15.15 30.11
C THR A 175 -16.33 15.45 28.80
N SER A 176 -16.67 14.46 27.96
CA SER A 176 -17.16 14.74 26.60
C SER A 176 -18.05 13.63 25.99
N GLY A 177 -19.09 13.21 26.72
CA GLY A 177 -20.16 12.38 26.17
C GLY A 177 -19.71 11.03 25.57
N VAL A 178 -20.65 10.31 24.95
CA VAL A 178 -20.34 9.05 24.28
C VAL A 178 -19.80 9.36 22.88
N ARG A 179 -18.58 8.90 22.59
CA ARG A 179 -17.95 9.04 21.27
C ARG A 179 -18.37 7.87 20.39
N ILE A 180 -18.87 8.14 19.19
CA ILE A 180 -19.36 7.11 18.27
C ILE A 180 -18.48 7.09 17.01
N TRP A 181 -17.95 5.92 16.72
CA TRP A 181 -17.30 5.56 15.46
C TRP A 181 -18.09 4.43 14.81
N TYR A 182 -18.24 4.46 13.48
CA TYR A 182 -18.90 3.41 12.72
C TYR A 182 -17.87 2.65 11.87
N GLY A 183 -17.95 1.32 11.88
CA GLY A 183 -17.08 0.45 11.10
C GLY A 183 -15.85 -0.08 11.87
N PRO A 184 -15.22 -1.15 11.36
CA PRO A 184 -13.95 -1.65 11.88
C PRO A 184 -12.81 -0.68 11.52
N ILE A 185 -11.72 -0.77 12.27
CA ILE A 185 -10.52 0.04 12.08
C ILE A 185 -9.30 -0.86 12.05
N LEU A 186 -8.42 -0.66 11.05
CA LEU A 186 -7.14 -1.35 10.97
C LEU A 186 -6.00 -0.33 10.95
N ILE A 187 -4.96 -0.58 11.74
CA ILE A 187 -3.76 0.24 11.82
C ILE A 187 -2.56 -0.59 11.37
N LEU A 188 -1.82 -0.06 10.40
CA LEU A 188 -0.64 -0.69 9.81
C LEU A 188 0.59 0.20 9.97
N ARG A 189 1.76 -0.39 10.16
CA ARG A 189 3.04 0.32 10.28
C ARG A 189 3.85 0.18 9.01
N PHE A 190 4.33 1.28 8.45
CA PHE A 190 5.30 1.25 7.35
C PHE A 190 6.73 1.03 7.83
N SER A 191 7.56 0.46 6.96
CA SER A 191 8.98 0.20 7.20
C SER A 191 9.84 1.44 7.33
N ASP A 192 9.47 2.51 6.63
CA ASP A 192 10.24 3.75 6.55
C ASP A 192 9.36 4.88 5.98
N ASP A 193 9.95 6.07 5.86
CA ASP A 193 9.32 7.24 5.26
C ASP A 193 9.01 7.11 3.76
N ARG A 194 9.58 6.10 3.11
CA ARG A 194 9.31 5.76 1.71
C ARG A 194 8.12 4.80 1.58
N MET A 195 7.58 4.32 2.70
CA MET A 195 6.36 3.52 2.80
C MET A 195 6.41 2.24 1.97
N ARG A 196 7.61 1.69 1.73
CA ARG A 196 7.82 0.63 0.72
C ARG A 196 7.17 -0.70 1.07
N PHE A 197 7.07 -1.00 2.36
CA PHE A 197 6.41 -2.20 2.85
C PHE A 197 5.91 -2.00 4.28
N TYR A 198 5.06 -2.91 4.75
CA TYR A 198 4.60 -2.90 6.14
C TYR A 198 5.52 -3.72 7.03
N LEU A 199 5.58 -3.33 8.30
CA LEU A 199 6.16 -4.10 9.39
C LEU A 199 5.06 -4.56 10.34
N HIS A 200 5.43 -5.38 11.32
CA HIS A 200 4.51 -5.68 12.42
C HIS A 200 4.18 -4.40 13.18
N ALA A 201 2.91 -4.03 13.26
CA ALA A 201 2.48 -2.92 14.10
C ALA A 201 2.69 -3.26 15.58
N GLU A 202 3.14 -2.26 16.31
CA GLU A 202 3.47 -2.28 17.73
C GLU A 202 2.54 -1.33 18.49
N ASP A 203 2.47 -1.48 19.81
CA ASP A 203 1.47 -0.79 20.63
C ASP A 203 1.62 0.74 20.61
N GLU A 204 2.83 1.23 20.31
CA GLU A 204 3.10 2.66 20.15
C GLU A 204 2.48 3.27 18.88
N ASP A 205 2.26 2.44 17.84
CA ASP A 205 1.72 2.89 16.55
C ASP A 205 0.27 3.34 16.66
N VAL A 206 -0.45 2.96 17.72
CA VAL A 206 -1.84 3.36 17.93
C VAL A 206 -1.98 4.85 18.24
N ARG A 207 -0.95 5.50 18.81
CA ARG A 207 -1.08 6.84 19.40
C ARG A 207 -1.52 7.91 18.40
N ALA A 208 -0.89 7.95 17.22
CA ALA A 208 -1.19 8.97 16.22
C ALA A 208 -2.57 8.78 15.58
N PRO A 209 -2.94 7.56 15.11
CA PRO A 209 -4.29 7.30 14.64
C PRO A 209 -5.36 7.50 15.71
N TYR A 210 -5.08 7.17 16.98
CA TYR A 210 -6.05 7.29 18.05
C TYR A 210 -6.53 8.72 18.27
N ALA A 211 -5.60 9.69 18.26
CA ALA A 211 -5.94 11.11 18.34
C ALA A 211 -6.85 11.54 17.17
N TYR A 212 -6.60 11.02 15.97
CA TYR A 212 -7.45 11.27 14.81
C TYR A 212 -8.84 10.65 14.96
N ILE A 213 -8.92 9.38 15.38
CA ILE A 213 -10.18 8.67 15.62
C ILE A 213 -11.02 9.49 16.60
N MET A 214 -10.45 9.83 17.77
CA MET A 214 -11.18 10.57 18.80
C MET A 214 -11.62 11.96 18.37
N LYS A 215 -10.84 12.65 17.54
CA LYS A 215 -11.23 13.96 16.98
C LYS A 215 -12.39 13.85 15.99
N ASN A 216 -12.48 12.75 15.25
CA ASN A 216 -13.47 12.54 14.19
C ASN A 216 -14.66 11.66 14.61
N CYS A 217 -14.68 11.17 15.86
CA CYS A 217 -15.87 10.55 16.42
C CYS A 217 -17.04 11.55 16.46
N TYR A 218 -18.24 11.04 16.15
CA TYR A 218 -19.47 11.77 16.41
C TYR A 218 -19.68 11.84 17.93
N LYS A 219 -20.05 13.02 18.43
CA LYS A 219 -20.55 13.12 19.81
C LYS A 219 -22.03 12.71 19.79
N SER A 220 -22.44 11.78 20.65
CA SER A 220 -23.87 11.63 20.92
C SER A 220 -24.37 12.94 21.52
N LEU A 221 -25.45 13.50 20.97
CA LEU A 221 -26.18 14.59 21.61
C LEU A 221 -26.78 14.12 22.94
#